data_AF-A0A165CAD8-F1
#
_entry.id   AF-A0A165CAD8-F1
#
_cell.length_a   1.000
_cell.length_b   1.000
_cell.length_c   1.000
_cell.angle_alpha   90.00
_cell.angle_beta   90.00
_cell.angle_gamma   90.00
#
_symmetry.space_group_name_H-M   'P 1'
#
loop_
_entity.id
_entity.type
_entity.pdbx_description
1 polymer ?
#
loop_
_entity_poly.entity_id
_entity_poly.type
_entity_poly.pdbx_seq_one_letter_code
_entity_poly.pdbx_strand_id
1 'polypeptide(L)'
;MASIETSEATDPEHETIYKEHEQTGGVRGWILEKEAASLAAALGPNPPPVTENDYEDKHVLLSADKRQIIIKHWIIVHHVLVIDLDKIVWIRPASHNVLGFGCHMWGMGLTGIGWSRDFKRAFPTGQAWENSFVVKYRDAWLGLRAGFTIEDPAKFAEALEKIVPGITTRRMHEEHHGQDHDGYTKLDADKGKVKTA
;
A
#
# COMPACT_ATOMS: atom_id res chain seq x y z
N MET A 1 8.07 10.20 12.38
CA MET A 1 9.26 9.66 11.69
C MET A 1 8.80 8.41 10.99
N ALA A 2 8.70 8.37 9.65
CA ALA A 2 8.71 7.08 8.93
C ALA A 2 9.85 6.22 9.51
N SER A 3 9.45 5.18 10.20
CA SER A 3 10.30 4.32 11.00
C SER A 3 10.06 2.95 10.43
N ILE A 4 10.89 2.59 9.47
CA ILE A 4 11.08 1.20 9.12
C ILE A 4 11.87 0.63 10.30
N GLU A 5 11.28 -0.28 11.07
CA GLU A 5 12.06 -1.07 12.03
C GLU A 5 13.28 -1.62 11.29
N THR A 6 14.47 -1.41 11.86
CA THR A 6 15.77 -1.78 11.28
C THR A 6 15.65 -3.09 10.52
N SER A 7 15.98 -3.11 9.22
CA SER A 7 15.86 -4.31 8.41
C SER A 7 16.59 -5.43 9.12
N GLU A 8 15.89 -6.52 9.46
CA GLU A 8 16.58 -7.77 9.73
C GLU A 8 17.41 -8.02 8.47
N ALA A 9 18.74 -8.10 8.62
CA ALA A 9 19.64 -8.31 7.50
C ALA A 9 19.09 -9.45 6.64
N THR A 10 19.20 -9.34 5.30
CA THR A 10 18.74 -10.35 4.35
C THR A 10 19.48 -11.66 4.60
N ASP A 11 19.01 -12.40 5.59
CA ASP A 11 19.45 -13.73 5.94
C ASP A 11 19.05 -14.67 4.80
N PRO A 12 19.93 -15.57 4.33
CA PRO A 12 19.56 -16.68 3.47
C PRO A 12 18.32 -17.46 3.95
N GLU A 13 18.04 -17.46 5.26
CA GLU A 13 16.81 -18.00 5.84
C GLU A 13 15.55 -17.29 5.32
N HIS A 14 15.60 -15.98 5.07
CA HIS A 14 14.49 -15.24 4.50
C HIS A 14 14.17 -15.76 3.10
N GLU A 15 15.15 -15.94 2.21
CA GLU A 15 14.90 -16.45 0.85
C GLU A 15 14.14 -17.78 0.83
N THR A 16 14.43 -18.65 1.80
CA THR A 16 13.74 -19.94 1.94
C THR A 16 12.28 -19.72 2.32
N ILE A 17 12.02 -18.79 3.23
CA ILE A 17 10.66 -18.39 3.61
C ILE A 17 9.95 -17.74 2.42
N TYR A 18 10.65 -16.93 1.60
CA TYR A 18 10.11 -16.42 0.35
C TYR A 18 9.66 -17.53 -0.60
N LYS A 19 10.54 -18.48 -0.86
CA LYS A 19 10.22 -19.60 -1.76
C LYS A 19 9.09 -20.49 -1.21
N GLU A 20 9.11 -20.81 0.08
CA GLU A 20 8.05 -21.61 0.71
C GLU A 20 6.69 -20.90 0.63
N HIS A 21 6.67 -19.59 0.87
CA HIS A 21 5.47 -18.80 0.82
C HIS A 21 4.88 -18.71 -0.60
N GLU A 22 5.74 -18.43 -1.60
CA GLU A 22 5.37 -18.42 -3.01
C GLU A 22 4.76 -19.75 -3.47
N GLN A 23 5.27 -20.86 -2.96
CA GLN A 23 4.80 -22.20 -3.33
C GLN A 23 3.49 -22.59 -2.62
N THR A 24 3.35 -22.26 -1.33
CA THR A 24 2.32 -22.88 -0.48
C THR A 24 1.14 -21.96 -0.15
N GLY A 25 1.29 -20.64 -0.26
CA GLY A 25 0.30 -19.74 0.35
C GLY A 25 0.52 -19.52 1.86
N GLY A 26 1.32 -20.37 2.49
CA GLY A 26 1.39 -20.53 3.94
C GLY A 26 2.28 -19.49 4.60
N VAL A 27 1.84 -18.98 5.75
CA VAL A 27 2.64 -18.08 6.59
C VAL A 27 3.04 -18.84 7.84
N ARG A 28 4.33 -18.85 8.16
CA ARG A 28 4.82 -19.44 9.42
C ARG A 28 4.27 -18.65 10.61
N GLY A 29 3.83 -19.33 11.66
CA GLY A 29 3.19 -18.71 12.83
C GLY A 29 4.01 -17.57 13.47
N TRP A 30 5.33 -17.75 13.59
CA TRP A 30 6.21 -16.74 14.18
C TRP A 30 6.28 -15.42 13.38
N ILE A 31 6.01 -15.43 12.08
CA ILE A 31 5.92 -14.20 11.25
C ILE A 31 4.70 -13.39 11.69
N LEU A 32 3.58 -14.06 11.96
CA LEU A 32 2.36 -13.42 12.47
C LEU A 32 2.57 -12.87 13.89
N GLU A 33 3.34 -13.58 14.71
CA GLU A 33 3.71 -13.11 16.06
C GLU A 33 4.59 -11.86 16.00
N LYS A 34 5.63 -11.86 15.14
CA LYS A 34 6.49 -10.68 14.92
C LYS A 34 5.70 -9.50 14.38
N GLU A 35 4.77 -9.74 13.46
CA GLU A 35 3.89 -8.69 12.96
C GLU A 35 3.00 -8.09 14.05
N ALA A 36 2.37 -8.94 14.85
CA ALA A 36 1.55 -8.48 15.97
C ALA A 36 2.38 -7.66 16.96
N ALA A 37 3.62 -8.08 17.23
CA ALA A 37 4.57 -7.33 18.06
C ALA A 37 4.96 -5.98 17.42
N SER A 38 5.26 -5.95 16.12
CA SER A 38 5.61 -4.72 15.38
C SER A 38 4.44 -3.73 15.35
N LEU A 39 3.22 -4.25 15.13
CA LEU A 39 1.99 -3.44 15.15
C LEU A 39 1.74 -2.87 16.56
N ALA A 40 1.89 -3.69 17.61
CA ALA A 40 1.77 -3.24 18.99
C ALA A 40 2.82 -2.17 19.33
N ALA A 41 4.06 -2.32 18.87
CA ALA A 41 5.11 -1.32 19.04
C ALA A 41 4.77 0.00 18.34
N ALA A 42 4.30 -0.05 17.09
CA ALA A 42 3.88 1.13 16.33
C ALA A 42 2.66 1.85 16.94
N LEU A 43 1.77 1.07 17.57
CA LEU A 43 0.58 1.59 18.24
C LEU A 43 0.86 2.10 19.66
N GLY A 44 1.93 1.63 20.30
CA GLY A 44 2.27 1.97 21.68
C GLY A 44 1.44 1.18 22.70
N PRO A 45 1.72 1.36 24.01
CA PRO A 45 1.19 0.50 25.08
C PRO A 45 -0.33 0.59 25.28
N ASN A 46 -0.95 1.69 24.83
CA ASN A 46 -2.39 1.91 24.92
C ASN A 46 -2.88 2.47 23.57
N PRO A 47 -3.09 1.62 22.55
CA PRO A 47 -3.67 2.08 21.29
C PRO A 47 -5.00 2.78 21.56
N PRO A 48 -5.23 3.99 21.03
CA PRO A 48 -6.57 4.56 21.06
C PRO A 48 -7.53 3.62 20.31
N PRO A 49 -8.80 3.53 20.74
CA PRO A 49 -9.79 2.75 20.02
C PRO A 49 -9.98 3.34 18.61
N VAL A 50 -10.21 2.46 17.62
CA VAL A 50 -10.54 2.86 16.25
C VAL A 50 -11.84 3.66 16.28
N THR A 51 -11.77 4.90 15.77
CA THR A 51 -12.88 5.84 15.70
C THR A 51 -13.53 5.81 14.31
N GLU A 52 -14.63 6.55 14.14
CA GLU A 52 -15.29 6.72 12.84
C GLU A 52 -14.45 7.46 11.78
N ASN A 53 -13.37 8.14 12.22
CA ASN A 53 -12.45 8.84 11.34
C ASN A 53 -11.26 7.97 10.90
N ASP A 54 -11.11 6.80 11.50
CA ASP A 54 -10.06 5.85 11.17
C ASP A 54 -10.55 4.84 10.12
N TYR A 55 -9.61 4.16 9.48
CA TYR A 55 -9.92 2.99 8.65
C TYR A 55 -9.06 1.82 9.11
N GLU A 56 -9.68 0.66 9.34
CA GLU A 56 -8.96 -0.56 9.62
C GLU A 56 -9.56 -1.72 8.83
N ASP A 57 -8.68 -2.49 8.19
CA ASP A 57 -8.96 -3.81 7.68
C ASP A 57 -7.79 -4.78 8.02
N LYS A 58 -7.82 -5.97 7.43
CA LYS A 58 -6.77 -6.98 7.64
C LYS A 58 -5.37 -6.56 7.15
N HIS A 59 -5.28 -5.63 6.21
CA HIS A 59 -4.06 -5.25 5.50
C HIS A 59 -3.56 -3.86 5.87
N VAL A 60 -4.44 -2.96 6.29
CA VAL A 60 -4.12 -1.56 6.49
C VAL A 60 -4.83 -1.02 7.73
N LEU A 61 -4.12 -0.15 8.45
CA LEU A 61 -4.69 0.72 9.47
C LEU A 61 -4.33 2.17 9.15
N LEU A 62 -5.32 3.02 8.96
CA LEU A 62 -5.19 4.47 8.80
C LEU A 62 -5.70 5.13 10.08
N SER A 63 -4.80 5.82 10.78
CA SER A 63 -5.12 6.52 12.03
C SER A 63 -5.19 8.02 11.81
N ALA A 64 -6.35 8.61 12.08
CA ALA A 64 -6.60 10.05 12.06
C ALA A 64 -5.85 10.77 13.19
N ASP A 65 -5.88 10.21 14.41
CA ASP A 65 -5.23 10.78 15.59
C ASP A 65 -3.71 10.84 15.43
N LYS A 66 -3.10 9.71 15.07
CA LYS A 66 -1.64 9.64 14.84
C LYS A 66 -1.20 10.22 13.49
N ARG A 67 -2.16 10.53 12.60
CA ARG A 67 -1.92 10.95 11.21
C ARG A 67 -0.92 10.05 10.49
N GLN A 68 -1.14 8.74 10.53
CA GLN A 68 -0.28 7.74 9.89
C GLN A 68 -1.09 6.65 9.18
N ILE A 69 -0.52 6.08 8.12
CA ILE A 69 -0.97 4.81 7.54
C ILE A 69 0.02 3.71 7.93
N ILE A 70 -0.52 2.58 8.36
CA ILE A 70 0.20 1.37 8.72
C ILE A 70 -0.19 0.29 7.72
N ILE A 71 0.75 -0.18 6.92
CA ILE A 71 0.56 -1.30 6.00
C ILE A 71 1.04 -2.56 6.73
N LYS A 72 0.11 -3.46 7.01
CA LYS A 72 0.33 -4.78 7.64
C LYS A 72 0.86 -5.74 6.59
N HIS A 73 1.56 -6.77 7.05
CA HIS A 73 2.22 -7.76 6.19
C HIS A 73 3.13 -7.12 5.13
N TRP A 74 3.76 -5.98 5.43
CA TRP A 74 4.77 -5.43 4.52
C TRP A 74 5.95 -6.41 4.47
N ILE A 75 6.67 -6.44 3.34
CA ILE A 75 7.82 -7.34 2.98
C ILE A 75 8.36 -8.14 4.19
N ILE A 76 8.60 -9.47 4.10
CA ILE A 76 8.98 -10.32 5.26
C ILE A 76 9.97 -9.69 6.26
N VAL A 77 11.01 -8.99 5.78
CA VAL A 77 12.00 -8.32 6.64
C VAL A 77 11.46 -7.15 7.49
N HIS A 78 10.28 -6.63 7.14
CA HIS A 78 9.56 -5.52 7.75
C HIS A 78 8.06 -5.82 7.79
N HIS A 79 7.63 -6.63 8.76
CA HIS A 79 6.25 -7.09 8.94
C HIS A 79 5.18 -5.98 8.85
N VAL A 80 5.55 -4.76 9.21
CA VAL A 80 4.70 -3.58 9.15
C VAL A 80 5.48 -2.41 8.56
N LEU A 81 4.83 -1.60 7.73
CA LEU A 81 5.32 -0.28 7.29
C LEU A 81 4.48 0.82 7.90
N VAL A 82 5.11 1.72 8.65
CA VAL A 82 4.47 2.91 9.21
C VAL A 82 4.89 4.14 8.41
N ILE A 83 3.92 4.83 7.81
CA ILE A 83 4.13 6.04 7.01
C ILE A 83 3.34 7.19 7.61
N ASP A 84 4.04 8.23 8.06
CA ASP A 84 3.42 9.48 8.46
C ASP A 84 2.72 10.12 7.24
N LEU A 85 1.47 10.59 7.39
CA LEU A 85 0.66 11.09 6.26
C LEU A 85 1.22 12.38 5.64
N ASP A 86 2.01 13.15 6.38
CA ASP A 86 2.72 14.35 5.89
C ASP A 86 3.87 14.02 4.93
N LYS A 87 4.43 12.81 5.04
CA LYS A 87 5.47 12.30 4.14
C LYS A 87 4.90 11.74 2.84
N ILE A 88 3.60 11.49 2.78
CA ILE A 88 2.98 10.91 1.58
C ILE A 88 2.91 11.96 0.48
N VAL A 89 3.50 11.61 -0.67
CA VAL A 89 3.43 12.40 -1.89
C VAL A 89 2.06 12.21 -2.54
N TRP A 90 1.66 10.95 -2.74
CA TRP A 90 0.35 10.57 -3.24
C TRP A 90 -0.01 9.13 -2.84
N ILE A 91 -1.31 8.84 -2.79
CA ILE A 91 -1.86 7.47 -2.71
C ILE A 91 -2.88 7.33 -3.83
N ARG A 92 -2.80 6.25 -4.61
CA ARG A 92 -3.65 6.03 -5.78
C ARG A 92 -3.98 4.55 -5.96
N PRO A 93 -5.09 4.22 -6.64
CA PRO A 93 -5.31 2.87 -7.15
C PRO A 93 -4.10 2.38 -7.95
N ALA A 94 -3.77 1.11 -7.81
CA ALA A 94 -2.67 0.46 -8.53
C ALA A 94 -2.88 0.55 -10.05
N SER A 95 -4.13 0.47 -10.51
CA SER A 95 -4.53 0.64 -11.90
C SER A 95 -4.02 1.91 -12.58
N HIS A 96 -3.67 2.94 -11.83
CA HIS A 96 -3.14 4.20 -12.35
C HIS A 96 -1.61 4.23 -12.45
N ASN A 97 -0.90 3.29 -11.83
CA ASN A 97 0.56 3.35 -11.63
C ASN A 97 1.30 2.09 -12.08
N VAL A 98 0.59 0.98 -12.26
CA VAL A 98 1.16 -0.28 -12.72
C VAL A 98 0.31 -0.83 -13.85
N LEU A 99 0.97 -1.40 -14.87
CA LEU A 99 0.31 -2.25 -15.86
C LEU A 99 -0.22 -3.50 -15.14
N GLY A 100 -1.26 -4.17 -15.64
CA GLY A 100 -1.97 -5.27 -14.94
C GLY A 100 -1.09 -6.37 -14.30
N PHE A 101 0.13 -6.57 -14.81
CA PHE A 101 1.13 -7.51 -14.28
C PHE A 101 2.10 -6.91 -13.24
N GLY A 102 1.95 -5.66 -12.85
CA GLY A 102 2.81 -4.95 -11.91
C GLY A 102 2.36 -5.02 -10.45
N CYS A 103 1.17 -5.58 -10.18
CA CYS A 103 0.79 -6.01 -8.83
C CYS A 103 1.43 -7.36 -8.54
N HIS A 104 2.16 -7.44 -7.44
CA HIS A 104 2.70 -8.71 -6.95
C HIS A 104 1.91 -9.16 -5.73
N MET A 105 1.84 -10.48 -5.55
CA MET A 105 1.30 -11.07 -4.34
C MET A 105 2.00 -10.53 -3.09
N TRP A 106 3.30 -10.20 -3.19
CA TRP A 106 4.10 -9.63 -2.11
C TRP A 106 5.53 -9.30 -2.60
N GLY A 107 6.34 -8.67 -1.73
CA GLY A 107 7.76 -8.44 -1.98
C GLY A 107 8.06 -7.31 -2.95
N MET A 108 9.29 -7.23 -3.45
CA MET A 108 9.68 -6.23 -4.43
C MET A 108 9.21 -6.66 -5.82
N GLY A 109 8.26 -5.91 -6.38
CA GLY A 109 7.79 -6.12 -7.75
C GLY A 109 8.77 -5.60 -8.80
N LEU A 110 8.56 -6.00 -10.06
CA LEU A 110 9.39 -5.56 -11.20
C LEU A 110 9.44 -4.04 -11.39
N THR A 111 8.39 -3.35 -10.94
CA THR A 111 8.28 -1.89 -10.98
C THR A 111 8.96 -1.19 -9.80
N GLY A 112 9.67 -1.93 -8.94
CA GLY A 112 10.31 -1.38 -7.73
C GLY A 112 9.31 -0.97 -6.64
N ILE A 113 8.09 -1.52 -6.67
CA ILE A 113 7.08 -1.35 -5.63
C ILE A 113 7.21 -2.48 -4.62
N GLY A 114 7.36 -2.14 -3.34
CA GLY A 114 7.32 -3.08 -2.24
C GLY A 114 5.88 -3.43 -1.88
N TRP A 115 5.41 -4.59 -2.32
CA TRP A 115 4.07 -5.08 -2.08
C TRP A 115 3.95 -5.75 -0.71
N SER A 116 2.92 -5.36 0.04
CA SER A 116 2.46 -6.13 1.18
C SER A 116 1.98 -7.51 0.73
N ARG A 117 1.72 -8.40 1.67
CA ARG A 117 1.23 -9.74 1.35
C ARG A 117 -0.26 -9.78 1.06
N ASP A 118 -0.63 -10.26 -0.13
CA ASP A 118 -1.98 -10.70 -0.47
C ASP A 118 -1.98 -11.69 -1.64
N PHE A 119 -2.28 -12.96 -1.37
CA PHE A 119 -2.37 -14.01 -2.41
C PHE A 119 -3.45 -13.76 -3.44
N LYS A 120 -4.47 -12.95 -3.13
CA LYS A 120 -5.48 -12.59 -4.13
C LYS A 120 -4.85 -11.85 -5.32
N ARG A 121 -3.67 -11.23 -5.14
CA ARG A 121 -2.90 -10.59 -6.21
C ARG A 121 -2.02 -11.54 -7.03
N ALA A 122 -2.00 -12.85 -6.74
CA ALA A 122 -1.28 -13.82 -7.60
C ALA A 122 -1.85 -13.86 -9.04
N PHE A 123 -3.15 -13.53 -9.18
CA PHE A 123 -3.83 -13.38 -10.46
C PHE A 123 -4.58 -12.04 -10.45
N PRO A 124 -3.87 -10.91 -10.65
CA PRO A 124 -4.42 -9.57 -10.46
C PRO A 124 -5.46 -9.25 -11.56
N THR A 125 -6.68 -9.72 -11.35
CA THR A 125 -7.83 -9.48 -12.22
C THR A 125 -9.04 -9.11 -11.36
N GLY A 126 -9.94 -8.30 -11.91
CA GLY A 126 -11.15 -7.85 -11.23
C GLY A 126 -10.85 -7.20 -9.87
N GLN A 127 -11.54 -7.66 -8.84
CA GLN A 127 -11.57 -7.03 -7.52
C GLN A 127 -10.20 -6.96 -6.83
N ALA A 128 -9.32 -7.96 -7.00
CA ALA A 128 -8.00 -7.93 -6.37
C ALA A 128 -7.13 -6.77 -6.91
N TRP A 129 -7.29 -6.46 -8.20
CA TRP A 129 -6.61 -5.34 -8.83
C TRP A 129 -7.24 -3.99 -8.46
N GLU A 130 -8.58 -3.90 -8.51
CA GLU A 130 -9.34 -2.69 -8.17
C GLU A 130 -9.15 -2.27 -6.70
N ASN A 131 -8.95 -3.25 -5.81
CA ASN A 131 -8.70 -3.04 -4.40
C ASN A 131 -7.23 -2.80 -4.06
N SER A 132 -6.33 -2.84 -5.06
CA SER A 132 -4.91 -2.58 -4.84
C SER A 132 -4.60 -1.10 -4.94
N PHE A 133 -3.79 -0.60 -4.01
CA PHE A 133 -3.34 0.79 -3.94
C PHE A 133 -1.82 0.85 -3.90
N VAL A 134 -1.28 1.96 -4.36
CA VAL A 134 0.13 2.30 -4.28
C VAL A 134 0.26 3.64 -3.55
N VAL A 135 1.17 3.70 -2.59
CA VAL A 135 1.61 4.93 -1.93
C VAL A 135 3.03 5.26 -2.31
N LYS A 136 3.27 6.50 -2.72
CA LYS A 136 4.61 7.09 -2.82
C LYS A 136 4.81 8.02 -1.63
N TYR A 137 5.90 7.83 -0.89
CA TYR A 137 6.21 8.61 0.29
C TYR A 137 7.67 9.07 0.30
N ARG A 138 7.93 10.16 1.01
CA ARG A 138 9.26 10.74 1.17
C ARG A 138 9.99 10.01 2.28
N ASP A 139 10.86 9.10 1.88
CA ASP A 139 11.87 8.51 2.75
C ASP A 139 13.25 8.71 2.13
N ALA A 140 14.18 9.26 2.92
CA ALA A 140 15.53 9.62 2.47
C ALA A 140 16.38 8.41 2.10
N TRP A 141 16.02 7.20 2.59
CA TRP A 141 16.83 6.01 2.39
C TRP A 141 16.41 5.13 1.22
N LEU A 142 15.12 5.11 0.89
CA LEU A 142 14.62 4.11 -0.06
C LEU A 142 13.75 4.68 -1.20
N GLY A 143 13.21 5.90 -1.07
CA GLY A 143 12.35 6.48 -2.13
C GLY A 143 11.23 5.54 -2.59
N LEU A 144 10.78 4.65 -1.71
CA LEU A 144 9.99 3.49 -2.11
C LEU A 144 8.54 3.84 -2.36
N ARG A 145 7.98 3.10 -3.31
CA ARG A 145 6.54 2.92 -3.46
C ARG A 145 6.17 1.67 -2.68
N ALA A 146 5.12 1.75 -1.87
CA ALA A 146 4.55 0.58 -1.22
C ALA A 146 3.19 0.25 -1.86
N GLY A 147 2.97 -1.02 -2.13
CA GLY A 147 1.71 -1.53 -2.68
C GLY A 147 0.95 -2.33 -1.62
N PHE A 148 -0.37 -2.17 -1.55
CA PHE A 148 -1.21 -2.86 -0.55
C PHE A 148 -2.64 -3.06 -1.05
N THR A 149 -3.39 -3.94 -0.38
CA THR A 149 -4.82 -4.17 -0.67
C THR A 149 -5.67 -3.42 0.34
N ILE A 150 -6.81 -2.93 -0.11
CA ILE A 150 -7.87 -2.33 0.71
C ILE A 150 -9.15 -3.14 0.53
N GLU A 151 -9.77 -3.60 1.62
CA GLU A 151 -11.02 -4.38 1.54
C GLU A 151 -12.22 -3.54 1.10
N ASP A 152 -12.33 -2.31 1.61
CA ASP A 152 -13.38 -1.35 1.25
C ASP A 152 -12.76 -0.04 0.72
N PRO A 153 -12.51 0.05 -0.61
CA PRO A 153 -11.89 1.22 -1.23
C PRO A 153 -12.66 2.52 -1.01
N ALA A 154 -14.00 2.45 -0.91
CA ALA A 154 -14.84 3.63 -0.72
C ALA A 154 -14.67 4.19 0.69
N LYS A 155 -14.78 3.34 1.72
CA LYS A 155 -14.56 3.74 3.11
C LYS A 155 -13.14 4.23 3.35
N PHE A 156 -12.14 3.58 2.75
CA PHE A 156 -10.74 4.01 2.85
C PHE A 156 -10.53 5.39 2.23
N ALA A 157 -11.05 5.62 1.02
CA ALA A 157 -10.94 6.91 0.34
C ALA A 157 -11.66 8.03 1.13
N GLU A 158 -12.83 7.75 1.71
CA GLU A 158 -13.56 8.68 2.56
C GLU A 158 -12.76 9.08 3.81
N ALA A 159 -12.25 8.10 4.56
CA ALA A 159 -11.43 8.35 5.75
C ALA A 159 -10.16 9.15 5.40
N LEU A 160 -9.51 8.76 4.31
CA LEU A 160 -8.29 9.42 3.85
C LEU A 160 -8.54 10.88 3.42
N GLU A 161 -9.64 11.16 2.73
CA GLU A 161 -10.02 12.52 2.32
C GLU A 161 -10.38 13.39 3.53
N LYS A 162 -11.02 12.83 4.57
CA LYS A 162 -11.28 13.55 5.84
C LYS A 162 -9.99 13.97 6.55
N ILE A 163 -8.99 13.09 6.58
CA ILE A 163 -7.72 13.33 7.31
C ILE A 163 -6.75 14.22 6.52
N VAL A 164 -6.66 14.00 5.20
CA VAL A 164 -5.78 14.73 4.28
C VAL A 164 -6.52 15.01 2.97
N PRO A 165 -7.28 16.12 2.91
CA PRO A 165 -8.03 16.48 1.71
C PRO A 165 -7.16 16.56 0.45
N GLY A 166 -7.66 15.98 -0.64
CA GLY A 166 -7.05 15.96 -1.96
C GLY A 166 -5.84 15.04 -2.13
N ILE A 167 -5.45 14.24 -1.12
CA ILE A 167 -4.25 13.37 -1.23
C ILE A 167 -4.35 12.34 -2.37
N THR A 168 -5.57 11.89 -2.68
CA THR A 168 -5.87 10.97 -3.77
C THR A 168 -6.05 11.67 -5.11
N THR A 169 -5.98 13.00 -5.18
CA THR A 169 -6.14 13.81 -6.40
C THR A 169 -4.94 14.71 -6.71
N ARG A 170 -3.99 14.87 -5.77
CA ARG A 170 -2.71 15.57 -5.95
C ARG A 170 -2.05 15.17 -7.27
N ARG A 171 -1.59 16.16 -8.04
CA ARG A 171 -0.84 15.90 -9.27
C ARG A 171 0.36 15.03 -8.94
N MET A 172 0.51 13.93 -9.66
CA MET A 172 1.80 13.28 -9.80
C MET A 172 2.65 14.35 -10.47
N HIS A 173 3.50 15.07 -9.72
CA HIS A 173 4.47 15.94 -10.36
C HIS A 173 5.20 15.11 -11.41
N GLU A 174 5.33 15.65 -12.62
CA GLU A 174 6.05 15.02 -13.73
C GLU A 174 7.34 14.43 -13.19
N GLU A 175 7.36 13.12 -13.16
CA GLU A 175 8.48 12.38 -12.66
C GLU A 175 9.62 12.66 -13.62
N HIS A 176 10.71 13.30 -13.17
CA HIS A 176 11.97 13.14 -13.89
C HIS A 176 12.45 11.70 -13.66
N HIS A 177 11.80 10.75 -14.34
CA HIS A 177 12.25 9.39 -14.49
C HIS A 177 12.49 9.18 -15.98
N GLY A 178 13.75 9.01 -16.37
CA GLY A 178 14.11 8.55 -17.70
C GLY A 178 13.55 7.15 -17.93
N GLN A 179 12.32 7.09 -18.44
CA GLN A 179 11.67 6.05 -19.25
C GLN A 179 10.15 6.29 -19.17
N ASP A 180 9.72 7.41 -19.73
CA ASP A 180 8.31 7.64 -20.01
C ASP A 180 7.87 6.71 -21.14
N HIS A 181 7.04 5.73 -20.81
CA HIS A 181 6.19 5.08 -21.80
C HIS A 181 5.00 6.01 -22.08
N ASP A 182 5.11 6.81 -23.14
CA ASP A 182 4.02 7.60 -23.69
C ASP A 182 2.86 6.70 -24.10
N GLY A 183 1.75 6.74 -23.37
CA GLY A 183 0.62 5.87 -23.71
C GLY A 183 -0.69 6.01 -22.96
N TYR A 184 -0.93 7.06 -22.16
CA TYR A 184 -2.22 7.17 -21.46
C TYR A 184 -3.11 8.33 -21.92
N THR A 185 -4.24 7.92 -22.50
CA THR A 185 -5.43 8.68 -22.87
C THR A 185 -6.01 9.41 -21.65
N LYS A 186 -6.23 10.72 -21.79
CA LYS A 186 -7.06 11.49 -20.86
C LYS A 186 -8.47 10.89 -20.84
N LEU A 187 -9.04 10.68 -19.65
CA LEU A 187 -10.46 10.40 -19.50
C LEU A 187 -11.24 11.65 -19.91
N ASP A 188 -12.08 11.54 -20.94
CA ASP A 188 -13.11 12.53 -21.25
C ASP A 188 -14.07 12.63 -20.07
N ALA A 189 -13.95 13.70 -19.29
CA ALA A 189 -15.08 14.20 -18.53
C ALA A 189 -16.11 14.70 -19.55
N ASP A 190 -17.37 14.28 -19.41
CA ASP A 190 -18.54 14.78 -20.13
C ASP A 190 -18.96 14.00 -21.40
N LYS A 191 -19.49 12.79 -21.21
CA LYS A 191 -20.48 12.19 -22.14
C LYS A 191 -21.80 11.95 -21.43
N GLY A 192 -22.41 13.04 -20.98
CA GLY A 192 -23.74 13.08 -20.38
C GLY A 192 -24.61 14.19 -20.95
N LYS A 193 -24.83 14.23 -22.27
CA LYS A 193 -25.92 15.02 -22.89
C LYS A 193 -26.63 14.22 -23.97
N VAL A 194 -27.72 13.56 -23.56
CA VAL A 194 -28.75 13.06 -24.47
C VAL A 194 -29.45 14.28 -25.06
N LYS A 195 -29.40 14.42 -26.38
CA LYS A 195 -30.23 15.38 -27.12
C LYS A 195 -31.67 14.86 -27.14
N THR A 196 -32.59 15.59 -26.51
CA THR A 196 -34.01 15.51 -26.83
C THR A 196 -34.24 16.13 -28.21
N ALA A 197 -34.87 15.36 -29.10
CA ALA A 197 -35.54 15.84 -30.30
C ALA A 197 -37.05 15.81 -30.05
#